data_AF-A0A4P8YIY1-F1
#
_entry.id   AF-A0A4P8YIY1-F1
#
_cell.length_a   1.000
_cell.length_b   1.000
_cell.length_c   1.000
_cell.angle_alpha   90.00
_cell.angle_beta   90.00
_cell.angle_gamma   90.00
#
_symmetry.space_group_name_H-M   'P 1'
#
loop_
_entity.id
_entity.type
_entity.pdbx_description
1 polymer ?
#
loop_
_entity_poly.entity_id
_entity_poly.type
_entity_poly.pdbx_seq_one_letter_code
_entity_poly.pdbx_strand_id
1 'polypeptide(L)'
;MSVTGIEKLEFGVEDMTRSATFMRDFGLRDDGSQRRFTTLSGARVELSPLDDGELPPAFEQGSTLRRMTWGVADDQALAALRPKLSAQPGFRELDGALECRDPNGMTLRVQVTQQQPVTLDVDPINQWGDMRRVDKPSPLYEKAEPINIGHVVFFVDDLAAVERFYCDVLGFQVSDRYVDRAVFLRTQARGGHHNLFLLQLPHRGRGLNHVAFTVRDIHEVIGGGLAMNKQQWSTFIGPGRHPISSAYFWYVNSPTGGAFEYYTNEDYLTENWQPRELEHSLVSFTEWAVEGGIDYETRRQQKKSEAA
;
A
#
# COMPACT_ATOMS: atom_id res chain seq x y z
N MET A 1 -19.17 -10.43 0.67
CA MET A 1 -17.82 -10.51 0.06
C MET A 1 -16.84 -10.83 1.16
N SER A 2 -15.83 -11.65 0.88
CA SER A 2 -15.06 -12.34 1.93
C SER A 2 -13.81 -11.60 2.37
N VAL A 3 -13.12 -10.89 1.47
CA VAL A 3 -11.83 -10.25 1.77
C VAL A 3 -12.03 -8.94 2.55
N THR A 4 -11.28 -8.77 3.64
CA THR A 4 -11.35 -7.62 4.54
C THR A 4 -10.25 -6.59 4.31
N GLY A 5 -9.12 -6.99 3.72
CA GLY A 5 -7.97 -6.13 3.47
C GLY A 5 -6.66 -6.90 3.41
N ILE A 6 -5.55 -6.17 3.37
CA ILE A 6 -4.20 -6.74 3.29
C ILE A 6 -3.78 -7.19 4.68
N GLU A 7 -3.54 -8.50 4.86
CA GLU A 7 -3.16 -9.12 6.13
C GLU A 7 -1.65 -9.10 6.36
N LYS A 8 -0.88 -9.44 5.33
CA LYS A 8 0.56 -9.65 5.44
C LYS A 8 1.28 -9.51 4.11
N LEU A 9 2.45 -8.89 4.13
CA LEU A 9 3.38 -8.77 3.00
C LEU A 9 4.71 -9.42 3.35
N GLU A 10 5.19 -10.36 2.52
CA GLU A 10 6.45 -11.07 2.73
C GLU A 10 7.44 -10.69 1.62
N PHE A 11 8.54 -10.06 1.99
CA PHE A 11 9.58 -9.57 1.09
C PHE A 11 10.82 -10.46 1.12
N GLY A 12 11.40 -10.67 -0.05
CA GLY A 12 12.78 -11.13 -0.17
C GLY A 12 13.68 -9.93 -0.39
N VAL A 13 14.74 -9.77 0.42
CA VAL A 13 15.60 -8.59 0.39
C VAL A 13 17.09 -8.93 0.30
N GLU A 14 17.85 -8.07 -0.35
CA GLU A 14 19.31 -8.19 -0.51
C GLU A 14 20.06 -7.80 0.77
N ASP A 15 19.53 -6.84 1.53
CA ASP A 15 20.11 -6.33 2.77
C ASP A 15 19.07 -6.34 3.89
N MET A 16 19.15 -7.36 4.74
CA MET A 16 18.26 -7.55 5.89
C MET A 16 18.37 -6.39 6.89
N THR A 17 19.59 -5.94 7.20
CA THR A 17 19.84 -4.92 8.23
C THR A 17 19.31 -3.57 7.79
N ARG A 18 19.58 -3.18 6.54
CA ARG A 18 19.09 -1.93 5.97
C ARG A 18 17.57 -1.94 5.85
N SER A 19 17.00 -3.05 5.42
CA SER A 19 15.54 -3.20 5.30
C SER A 19 14.84 -3.15 6.65
N ALA A 20 15.37 -3.83 7.67
CA ALA A 20 14.83 -3.77 9.03
C ALA A 20 14.92 -2.35 9.64
N THR A 21 16.01 -1.63 9.35
CA THR A 21 16.16 -0.22 9.77
C THR A 21 15.13 0.67 9.10
N PHE A 22 14.91 0.49 7.79
CA PHE A 22 13.88 1.20 7.04
C PHE A 22 12.48 0.98 7.66
N MET A 23 12.11 -0.26 8.00
CA MET A 23 10.79 -0.54 8.60
C MET A 23 10.57 0.18 9.93
N ARG A 24 11.61 0.24 10.78
CA ARG A 24 11.55 0.95 12.07
C ARG A 24 11.45 2.46 11.88
N ASP A 25 12.26 3.02 10.99
CA ASP A 25 12.25 4.45 10.69
C ASP A 25 10.93 4.86 10.03
N PHE A 26 10.34 3.98 9.23
CA PHE A 26 9.01 4.15 8.62
C PHE A 26 7.86 4.07 9.64
N GLY A 27 8.16 3.74 10.90
CA GLY A 27 7.18 3.74 11.99
C GLY A 27 6.46 2.42 12.22
N LEU A 28 6.86 1.33 11.57
CA LEU A 28 6.33 0.00 11.89
C LEU A 28 6.91 -0.53 13.21
N ARG A 29 6.09 -1.30 13.95
CA ARG A 29 6.48 -1.90 15.23
C ARG A 29 7.24 -3.20 15.00
N ASP A 30 8.50 -3.22 15.40
CA ASP A 30 9.37 -4.40 15.38
C ASP A 30 9.06 -5.32 16.58
N ASP A 31 9.00 -6.63 16.37
CA ASP A 31 8.88 -7.62 17.44
C ASP A 31 10.23 -7.99 18.10
N GLY A 32 11.32 -7.34 17.66
CA GLY A 32 12.69 -7.55 18.12
C GLY A 32 13.47 -8.56 17.27
N SER A 33 12.81 -9.25 16.33
CA SER A 33 13.46 -10.22 15.43
C SER A 33 14.20 -9.56 14.27
N GLN A 34 13.95 -8.27 13.99
CA GLN A 34 14.35 -7.59 12.75
C GLN A 34 13.77 -8.20 11.46
N ARG A 35 12.85 -9.17 11.59
CA ARG A 35 12.20 -9.85 10.46
C ARG A 35 10.73 -9.53 10.38
N ARG A 36 10.05 -9.29 11.50
CA ARG A 36 8.61 -9.05 11.54
C ARG A 36 8.30 -7.67 12.08
N PHE A 37 7.47 -6.97 11.32
CA PHE A 37 7.00 -5.63 11.64
C PHE A 37 5.48 -5.58 11.55
N THR A 38 4.86 -4.73 12.36
CA THR A 38 3.40 -4.59 12.39
C THR A 38 2.96 -3.13 12.36
N THR A 39 1.81 -2.89 11.72
CA THR A 39 1.05 -1.65 11.83
C THR A 39 0.28 -1.62 13.16
N LEU A 40 -0.41 -0.53 13.47
CA LEU A 40 -1.26 -0.44 14.67
C LEU A 40 -2.39 -1.48 14.69
N SER A 41 -2.94 -1.82 13.52
CA SER A 41 -3.99 -2.84 13.35
C SER A 41 -3.45 -4.27 13.42
N GLY A 42 -2.12 -4.45 13.36
CA GLY A 42 -1.48 -5.76 13.36
C GLY A 42 -1.26 -6.34 11.96
N ALA A 43 -1.51 -5.58 10.88
CA ALA A 43 -1.08 -5.99 9.55
C ALA A 43 0.44 -6.12 9.51
N ARG A 44 0.93 -7.18 8.85
CA ARG A 44 2.34 -7.60 8.97
C ARG A 44 3.16 -7.27 7.73
N VAL A 45 4.40 -6.87 7.97
CA VAL A 45 5.47 -6.88 6.97
C VAL A 45 6.56 -7.81 7.48
N GLU A 46 6.92 -8.81 6.68
CA GLU A 46 7.96 -9.79 7.01
C GLU A 46 9.10 -9.72 5.99
N LEU A 47 10.33 -9.82 6.49
CA LEU A 47 11.57 -9.76 5.73
C LEU A 47 12.31 -11.09 5.81
N SER A 48 12.75 -11.59 4.65
CA SER A 48 13.63 -12.73 4.52
C SER A 48 14.76 -12.45 3.51
N PRO A 49 15.93 -13.11 3.63
CA PRO A 49 16.95 -13.09 2.60
C PRO A 49 16.41 -13.56 1.24
N LEU A 50 16.98 -13.08 0.13
CA LEU A 50 16.52 -13.44 -1.22
C LEU A 50 16.46 -14.95 -1.50
N ASP A 51 17.41 -15.69 -0.93
CA ASP A 51 17.64 -17.13 -1.09
C ASP A 51 16.93 -17.99 -0.03
N ASP A 52 16.08 -17.38 0.80
CA ASP A 52 15.25 -18.10 1.76
C ASP A 52 14.31 -19.08 1.04
N GLY A 53 14.46 -20.36 1.35
CA GLY A 53 13.74 -21.46 0.70
C GLY A 53 12.24 -21.48 0.99
N GLU A 54 11.75 -20.73 1.98
CA GLU A 54 10.33 -20.61 2.30
C GLU A 54 9.61 -19.55 1.45
N LEU A 55 10.37 -18.67 0.79
CA LEU A 55 9.82 -17.63 -0.08
C LEU A 55 9.36 -18.22 -1.41
N PRO A 56 8.16 -17.85 -1.91
CA PRO A 56 7.73 -18.19 -3.26
C PRO A 56 8.67 -17.61 -4.32
N PRO A 57 8.67 -18.10 -5.57
CA PRO A 57 9.46 -17.51 -6.65
C PRO A 57 9.20 -16.01 -6.79
N ALA A 58 10.25 -15.23 -7.00
CA ALA A 58 10.11 -13.80 -7.27
C ALA A 58 9.46 -13.57 -8.64
N PHE A 59 8.66 -12.51 -8.74
CA PHE A 59 8.02 -12.09 -9.99
C PHE A 59 8.81 -10.98 -10.73
N GLU A 60 9.84 -10.42 -10.08
CA GLU A 60 10.87 -9.55 -10.65
C GLU A 60 12.24 -9.83 -9.99
N GLN A 61 13.31 -9.23 -10.50
CA GLN A 61 14.67 -9.40 -9.96
C GLN A 61 14.95 -8.48 -8.76
N GLY A 62 15.88 -8.89 -7.90
CA GLY A 62 16.34 -8.11 -6.75
C GLY A 62 15.38 -8.16 -5.55
N SER A 63 15.52 -7.19 -4.65
CA SER A 63 14.62 -7.03 -3.51
C SER A 63 13.20 -6.74 -3.97
N THR A 64 12.23 -7.58 -3.58
CA THR A 64 10.81 -7.43 -4.00
C THR A 64 9.85 -8.19 -3.09
N LEU A 65 8.55 -7.93 -3.24
CA LEU A 65 7.46 -8.68 -2.63
C LEU A 65 7.41 -10.10 -3.20
N ARG A 66 7.27 -11.10 -2.34
CA ARG A 66 7.28 -12.53 -2.70
C ARG A 66 5.96 -13.22 -2.41
N ARG A 67 5.21 -12.74 -1.42
CA ARG A 67 3.85 -13.18 -1.11
C ARG A 67 3.00 -12.03 -0.59
N MET A 68 1.77 -11.95 -1.06
CA MET A 68 0.75 -11.05 -0.53
C MET A 68 -0.37 -11.88 0.10
N THR A 69 -0.70 -11.59 1.36
CA THR A 69 -1.77 -12.27 2.08
C THR A 69 -2.96 -11.36 2.26
N TRP A 70 -4.13 -11.83 1.84
CA TRP A 70 -5.43 -11.19 2.06
C TRP A 70 -6.11 -11.78 3.30
N GLY A 71 -6.70 -10.91 4.13
CA GLY A 71 -7.52 -11.31 5.26
C GLY A 71 -8.96 -11.59 4.84
N VAL A 72 -9.62 -12.54 5.48
CA VAL A 72 -11.08 -12.72 5.44
C VAL A 72 -11.66 -12.71 6.86
N ALA A 73 -12.96 -12.44 6.99
CA ALA A 73 -13.58 -12.27 8.31
C ALA A 73 -13.57 -13.55 9.18
N ASP A 74 -13.80 -14.71 8.56
CA ASP A 74 -13.98 -15.98 9.25
C ASP A 74 -13.72 -17.19 8.33
N ASP A 75 -13.77 -18.40 8.90
CA ASP A 75 -13.56 -19.65 8.17
C ASP A 75 -14.61 -19.90 7.08
N GLN A 76 -15.84 -19.39 7.27
CA GLN A 76 -16.90 -19.52 6.26
C GLN A 76 -16.56 -18.70 5.01
N ALA A 77 -16.07 -17.47 5.20
CA ALA A 77 -15.60 -16.60 4.13
C ALA A 77 -14.37 -17.21 3.41
N LEU A 78 -13.47 -17.87 4.14
CA LEU A 78 -12.33 -18.58 3.56
C LEU A 78 -12.78 -19.79 2.71
N ALA A 79 -13.64 -20.63 3.28
CA ALA A 79 -14.18 -21.81 2.60
C ALA A 79 -14.95 -21.44 1.31
N ALA A 80 -15.63 -20.29 1.30
CA ALA A 80 -16.34 -19.79 0.12
C ALA A 80 -15.42 -19.43 -1.06
N LEU A 81 -14.16 -19.05 -0.79
CA LEU A 81 -13.17 -18.75 -1.84
C LEU A 81 -12.50 -20.01 -2.40
N ARG A 82 -12.48 -21.10 -1.61
CA ARG A 82 -11.75 -22.34 -1.93
C ARG A 82 -12.05 -22.89 -3.34
N PRO A 83 -13.31 -23.06 -3.79
CA PRO A 83 -13.57 -23.63 -5.11
C PRO A 83 -12.92 -22.81 -6.23
N LYS A 84 -12.96 -21.48 -6.13
CA LYS A 84 -12.39 -20.58 -7.13
C LYS A 84 -10.87 -20.57 -7.10
N LEU A 85 -10.27 -20.55 -5.91
CA LEU A 85 -8.82 -20.58 -5.71
C LEU A 85 -8.20 -21.93 -6.12
N SER A 86 -8.91 -23.04 -5.87
CA SER A 86 -8.43 -24.38 -6.24
C SER A 86 -8.28 -24.61 -7.74
N ALA A 87 -8.93 -23.78 -8.56
CA ALA A 87 -8.81 -23.81 -10.01
C ALA A 87 -7.63 -22.96 -10.53
N GLN A 88 -6.91 -22.24 -9.66
CA GLN A 88 -5.85 -21.32 -10.05
C GLN A 88 -4.47 -22.00 -10.02
N PRO A 89 -3.50 -21.51 -10.83
CA PRO A 89 -2.15 -22.06 -10.84
C PRO A 89 -1.48 -22.01 -9.46
N GLY A 90 -0.70 -23.04 -9.13
CA GLY A 90 0.07 -23.09 -7.89
C GLY A 90 -0.79 -23.21 -6.63
N PHE A 91 -2.05 -23.65 -6.76
CA PHE A 91 -2.92 -23.81 -5.59
C PHE A 91 -2.33 -24.77 -4.57
N ARG A 92 -2.34 -24.36 -3.30
CA ARG A 92 -1.99 -25.19 -2.14
C ARG A 92 -2.72 -24.74 -0.89
N GLU A 93 -2.96 -25.68 0.00
CA GLU A 93 -3.47 -25.40 1.35
C GLU A 93 -2.33 -25.61 2.34
N LEU A 94 -2.02 -24.58 3.12
CA LEU A 94 -0.92 -24.58 4.08
C LEU A 94 -1.37 -23.87 5.34
N ASP A 95 -1.24 -24.54 6.49
CA ASP A 95 -1.53 -23.98 7.82
C ASP A 95 -2.90 -23.30 7.94
N GLY A 96 -3.92 -23.90 7.32
CA GLY A 96 -5.29 -23.35 7.33
C GLY A 96 -5.49 -22.15 6.40
N ALA A 97 -4.51 -21.80 5.57
CA ALA A 97 -4.61 -20.76 4.55
C ALA A 97 -4.70 -21.37 3.14
N LEU A 98 -5.32 -20.61 2.22
CA LEU A 98 -5.41 -20.95 0.81
C LEU A 98 -4.39 -20.13 0.04
N GLU A 99 -3.56 -20.75 -0.79
CA GLU A 99 -2.57 -20.06 -1.60
C GLU A 99 -2.75 -20.39 -3.07
N CYS A 100 -2.48 -19.44 -3.96
CA CYS A 100 -2.39 -19.64 -5.41
C CYS A 100 -1.49 -18.57 -6.05
N ARG A 101 -1.40 -18.55 -7.37
CA ARG A 101 -0.69 -17.53 -8.13
C ARG A 101 -1.65 -16.74 -9.01
N ASP A 102 -1.52 -15.41 -9.00
CA ASP A 102 -2.26 -14.56 -9.91
C ASP A 102 -1.67 -14.58 -11.34
N PRO A 103 -2.36 -14.02 -12.36
CA PRO A 103 -1.83 -13.98 -13.73
C PRO A 103 -0.55 -13.14 -13.88
N ASN A 104 -0.31 -12.20 -12.97
CA ASN A 104 0.93 -11.42 -12.92
C ASN A 104 2.10 -12.20 -12.30
N GLY A 105 1.87 -13.42 -11.81
CA GLY A 105 2.88 -14.28 -11.23
C GLY A 105 3.11 -14.08 -9.73
N MET A 106 2.39 -13.16 -9.09
CA MET A 106 2.43 -12.91 -7.64
C MET A 106 1.79 -14.09 -6.91
N THR A 107 2.45 -14.53 -5.84
CA THR A 107 1.89 -15.56 -4.96
C THR A 107 0.94 -14.89 -3.97
N LEU A 108 -0.32 -15.32 -3.99
CA LEU A 108 -1.37 -14.81 -3.12
C LEU A 108 -1.76 -15.86 -2.10
N ARG A 109 -1.89 -15.42 -0.85
CA ARG A 109 -2.45 -16.22 0.25
C ARG A 109 -3.73 -15.58 0.75
N VAL A 110 -4.67 -16.38 1.22
CA VAL A 110 -5.89 -15.94 1.89
C VAL A 110 -6.02 -16.70 3.20
N GLN A 111 -6.29 -15.97 4.28
CA GLN A 111 -6.49 -16.54 5.61
C GLN A 111 -7.49 -15.72 6.41
N VAL A 112 -8.01 -16.28 7.51
CA VAL A 112 -8.77 -15.50 8.49
C VAL A 112 -7.87 -14.39 9.05
N THR A 113 -8.40 -13.17 9.09
CA THR A 113 -7.65 -11.99 9.55
C THR A 113 -7.32 -12.09 11.03
N GLN A 114 -6.11 -11.68 11.40
CA GLN A 114 -5.68 -11.57 12.80
C GLN A 114 -5.59 -10.11 13.23
N GLN A 115 -5.92 -9.18 12.34
CA GLN A 115 -5.92 -7.75 12.65
C GLN A 115 -7.00 -7.38 13.65
N GLN A 116 -6.72 -6.32 14.40
CA GLN A 116 -7.61 -5.78 15.41
C GLN A 116 -8.07 -4.38 15.00
N PRO A 117 -9.32 -4.00 15.35
CA PRO A 117 -9.77 -2.62 15.21
C PRO A 117 -8.84 -1.66 15.97
N VAL A 118 -8.51 -0.54 15.34
CA VAL A 118 -7.68 0.51 15.93
C VAL A 118 -8.56 1.68 16.32
N THR A 119 -8.45 2.14 17.57
CA THR A 119 -9.07 3.39 18.03
C THR A 119 -7.98 4.40 18.32
N LEU A 120 -8.07 5.58 17.70
CA LEU A 120 -7.14 6.68 17.86
C LEU A 120 -7.91 7.96 18.14
N ASP A 121 -7.34 8.81 18.98
CA ASP A 121 -7.79 10.20 19.11
C ASP A 121 -7.23 10.99 17.91
N VAL A 122 -8.09 11.33 16.95
CA VAL A 122 -7.71 12.07 15.74
C VAL A 122 -8.29 13.47 15.83
N ASP A 123 -7.40 14.46 15.95
CA ASP A 123 -7.80 15.86 16.03
C ASP A 123 -8.49 16.30 14.73
N PRO A 124 -9.64 17.01 14.81
CA PRO A 124 -10.34 17.46 13.62
C PRO A 124 -9.58 18.60 12.92
N ILE A 125 -9.67 18.61 11.59
CA ILE A 125 -9.25 19.75 10.77
C ILE A 125 -10.39 20.77 10.73
N ASN A 126 -10.09 22.01 11.12
CA ASN A 126 -11.02 23.13 11.01
C ASN A 126 -11.29 23.46 9.54
N GLN A 127 -12.55 23.55 9.16
CA GLN A 127 -12.99 23.98 7.83
C GLN A 127 -13.77 25.30 7.93
N TRP A 128 -13.91 26.01 6.81
CA TRP A 128 -14.73 27.22 6.77
C TRP A 128 -16.18 26.89 7.17
N GLY A 129 -16.62 27.44 8.29
CA GLY A 129 -17.95 27.16 8.86
C GLY A 129 -18.03 25.93 9.78
N ASP A 130 -16.94 25.18 9.96
CA ASP A 130 -16.85 24.03 10.88
C ASP A 130 -15.55 24.10 11.72
N MET A 131 -15.65 24.79 12.86
CA MET A 131 -14.54 25.05 13.78
C MET A 131 -14.59 24.08 14.97
N ARG A 132 -14.00 22.89 14.82
CA ARG A 132 -14.01 21.83 15.84
C ARG A 132 -12.83 21.85 16.80
N ARG A 133 -11.71 22.46 16.39
CA ARG A 133 -10.51 22.66 17.20
C ARG A 133 -10.46 24.12 17.69
N VAL A 134 -10.93 24.35 18.92
CA VAL A 134 -10.99 25.65 19.61
C VAL A 134 -9.90 25.72 20.68
N ASP A 135 -9.19 26.86 20.76
CA ASP A 135 -8.11 27.13 21.74
C ASP A 135 -7.00 26.05 21.84
N LYS A 136 -6.83 25.25 20.78
CA LYS A 136 -5.87 24.16 20.67
C LYS A 136 -5.16 24.24 19.31
N PRO A 137 -3.82 24.15 19.18
CA PRO A 137 -3.13 24.07 17.88
C PRO A 137 -3.31 22.70 17.19
N SER A 138 -3.08 22.62 15.88
CA SER A 138 -3.09 21.33 15.15
C SER A 138 -1.90 20.46 15.58
N PRO A 139 -2.03 19.12 15.50
CA PRO A 139 -0.92 18.23 15.85
C PRO A 139 0.29 18.42 14.93
N LEU A 140 1.46 18.15 15.50
CA LEU A 140 2.74 18.03 14.79
C LEU A 140 3.32 16.65 15.11
N TYR A 141 3.55 15.85 14.08
CA TYR A 141 4.04 14.48 14.25
C TYR A 141 5.55 14.43 13.99
N GLU A 142 6.31 13.89 14.94
CA GLU A 142 7.78 13.71 14.80
C GLU A 142 8.15 12.51 13.93
N LYS A 143 7.23 11.55 13.79
CA LYS A 143 7.28 10.37 12.94
C LYS A 143 5.85 9.90 12.65
N ALA A 144 5.68 9.07 11.64
CA ALA A 144 4.42 8.37 11.41
C ALA A 144 4.31 7.11 12.27
N GLU A 145 3.07 6.69 12.51
CA GLU A 145 2.67 5.42 13.09
C GLU A 145 1.59 4.79 12.20
N PRO A 146 1.99 4.07 11.13
CA PRO A 146 1.08 3.41 10.21
C PRO A 146 -0.06 2.63 10.89
N ILE A 147 -1.30 3.02 10.57
CA ILE A 147 -2.52 2.40 11.12
C ILE A 147 -2.73 1.02 10.50
N ASN A 148 -2.68 0.96 9.17
CA ASN A 148 -2.86 -0.27 8.40
C ASN A 148 -2.10 -0.20 7.06
N ILE A 149 -1.97 -1.34 6.38
CA ILE A 149 -1.59 -1.40 4.97
C ILE A 149 -2.85 -1.13 4.15
N GLY A 150 -2.87 -0.02 3.43
CA GLY A 150 -4.02 0.41 2.64
C GLY A 150 -4.09 -0.29 1.31
N HIS A 151 -3.05 -0.10 0.48
CA HIS A 151 -2.98 -0.64 -0.86
C HIS A 151 -1.58 -1.10 -1.29
N VAL A 152 -1.55 -1.99 -2.27
CA VAL A 152 -0.34 -2.38 -3.00
C VAL A 152 -0.54 -2.07 -4.48
N VAL A 153 0.55 -1.68 -5.14
CA VAL A 153 0.52 -1.31 -6.55
C VAL A 153 1.48 -2.17 -7.33
N PHE A 154 0.96 -2.82 -8.38
CA PHE A 154 1.76 -3.65 -9.26
C PHE A 154 1.84 -3.03 -10.66
N PHE A 155 3.04 -3.07 -11.22
CA PHE A 155 3.18 -3.10 -12.67
C PHE A 155 2.68 -4.47 -13.16
N VAL A 156 1.91 -4.47 -14.24
CA VAL A 156 1.34 -5.69 -14.84
C VAL A 156 1.61 -5.76 -16.34
N ASP A 157 1.83 -6.98 -16.84
CA ASP A 157 2.03 -7.22 -18.27
C ASP A 157 0.69 -7.30 -19.04
N ASP A 158 -0.36 -7.82 -18.40
CA ASP A 158 -1.71 -7.99 -18.96
C ASP A 158 -2.77 -7.50 -17.95
N LEU A 159 -3.16 -6.23 -18.07
CA LEU A 159 -4.10 -5.59 -17.16
C LEU A 159 -5.45 -6.31 -17.10
N ALA A 160 -5.98 -6.71 -18.26
CA ALA A 160 -7.32 -7.30 -18.36
C ALA A 160 -7.36 -8.69 -17.71
N ALA A 161 -6.32 -9.51 -17.90
CA ALA A 161 -6.24 -10.82 -17.26
C ALA A 161 -6.15 -10.71 -15.73
N VAL A 162 -5.33 -9.76 -15.24
CA VAL A 162 -5.12 -9.57 -13.81
C VAL A 162 -6.38 -8.95 -13.16
N GLU A 163 -6.99 -7.93 -13.76
CA GLU A 163 -8.26 -7.36 -13.29
C GLU A 163 -9.35 -8.44 -13.16
N ARG A 164 -9.54 -9.25 -14.22
CA ARG A 164 -10.52 -10.34 -14.21
C ARG A 164 -10.27 -11.33 -13.08
N PHE A 165 -9.02 -11.67 -12.80
CA PHE A 165 -8.69 -12.54 -11.67
C PHE A 165 -9.16 -11.94 -10.34
N TYR A 166 -8.78 -10.71 -10.02
CA TYR A 166 -9.14 -10.11 -8.73
C TYR A 166 -10.64 -9.88 -8.59
N CYS A 167 -11.33 -9.51 -9.68
CA CYS A 167 -12.78 -9.34 -9.68
C CYS A 167 -13.54 -10.68 -9.60
N ASP A 168 -13.23 -11.65 -10.46
CA ASP A 168 -14.04 -12.88 -10.59
C ASP A 168 -13.68 -13.92 -9.52
N VAL A 169 -12.40 -14.02 -9.16
CA VAL A 169 -11.89 -15.02 -8.19
C VAL A 169 -12.05 -14.50 -6.77
N LEU A 170 -11.55 -13.30 -6.48
CA LEU A 170 -11.54 -12.72 -5.13
C LEU A 170 -12.74 -11.80 -4.83
N GLY A 171 -13.50 -11.41 -5.84
CA GLY A 171 -14.70 -10.58 -5.65
C GLY A 171 -14.43 -9.08 -5.51
N PHE A 172 -13.24 -8.61 -5.89
CA PHE A 172 -12.91 -7.18 -5.77
C PHE A 172 -13.82 -6.34 -6.65
N GLN A 173 -14.02 -5.09 -6.24
CA GLN A 173 -14.84 -4.10 -6.94
C GLN A 173 -13.95 -3.07 -7.59
N VAL A 174 -14.29 -2.68 -8.81
CA VAL A 174 -13.62 -1.58 -9.47
C VAL A 174 -14.09 -0.27 -8.84
N SER A 175 -13.13 0.56 -8.49
CA SER A 175 -13.38 1.92 -8.02
C SER A 175 -13.28 2.89 -9.17
N ASP A 176 -12.17 2.91 -9.90
CA ASP A 176 -11.99 3.74 -11.10
C ASP A 176 -10.97 3.12 -12.04
N ARG A 177 -10.90 3.65 -13.27
CA ARG A 177 -9.91 3.26 -14.29
C ARG A 177 -9.24 4.49 -14.89
N TYR A 178 -7.98 4.29 -15.28
CA TYR A 178 -7.38 5.06 -16.36
C TYR A 178 -7.47 4.26 -17.65
N VAL A 179 -8.11 4.84 -18.67
CA VAL A 179 -8.35 4.18 -19.97
C VAL A 179 -7.04 3.60 -20.52
N ASP A 180 -7.08 2.31 -20.91
CA ASP A 180 -5.95 1.55 -21.47
C ASP A 180 -4.65 1.58 -20.66
N ARG A 181 -4.75 1.89 -19.36
CA ARG A 181 -3.58 2.12 -18.50
C ARG A 181 -3.66 1.41 -17.17
N ALA A 182 -4.78 1.50 -16.47
CA ALA A 182 -4.77 1.19 -15.05
C ALA A 182 -6.15 0.94 -14.46
N VAL A 183 -6.23 0.13 -13.39
CA VAL A 183 -7.46 -0.11 -12.63
C VAL A 183 -7.22 -0.07 -11.13
N PHE A 184 -8.12 0.61 -10.42
CA PHE A 184 -8.16 0.71 -8.96
C PHE A 184 -9.23 -0.22 -8.43
N LEU A 185 -8.84 -1.15 -7.56
CA LEU A 185 -9.69 -2.22 -7.04
C LEU A 185 -9.79 -2.12 -5.51
N ARG A 186 -11.01 -2.13 -4.99
CA ARG A 186 -11.28 -2.23 -3.55
C ARG A 186 -11.80 -3.62 -3.19
N THR A 187 -11.41 -4.10 -2.01
CA THR A 187 -11.78 -5.45 -1.53
C THR A 187 -13.24 -5.56 -1.10
N GLN A 188 -13.84 -4.43 -0.69
CA GLN A 188 -15.19 -4.35 -0.12
C GLN A 188 -16.06 -3.34 -0.87
N ALA A 189 -17.38 -3.59 -0.90
CA ALA A 189 -18.32 -2.65 -1.53
C ALA A 189 -18.31 -1.29 -0.81
N ARG A 190 -18.20 -1.32 0.52
CA ARG A 190 -18.03 -0.16 1.40
C ARG A 190 -16.62 -0.14 1.98
N GLY A 191 -15.86 0.91 1.72
CA GLY A 191 -14.47 1.00 2.16
C GLY A 191 -13.72 2.14 1.46
N GLY A 192 -12.40 2.18 1.67
CA GLY A 192 -11.51 3.09 0.97
C GLY A 192 -11.56 2.90 -0.55
N HIS A 193 -11.01 3.89 -1.26
CA HIS A 193 -11.03 3.94 -2.72
C HIS A 193 -10.38 2.69 -3.32
N HIS A 194 -9.28 2.17 -2.76
CA HIS A 194 -8.68 0.95 -3.29
C HIS A 194 -7.78 0.25 -2.28
N ASN A 195 -7.59 -1.05 -2.49
CA ASN A 195 -6.59 -1.87 -1.82
C ASN A 195 -5.56 -2.45 -2.80
N LEU A 196 -5.86 -2.40 -4.10
CA LEU A 196 -4.98 -2.87 -5.16
C LEU A 196 -5.07 -1.91 -6.34
N PHE A 197 -3.92 -1.47 -6.82
CA PHE A 197 -3.82 -0.69 -8.05
C PHE A 197 -2.96 -1.46 -9.06
N LEU A 198 -3.51 -1.69 -10.24
CA LEU A 198 -2.82 -2.36 -11.33
C LEU A 198 -2.49 -1.35 -12.41
N LEU A 199 -1.22 -1.24 -12.76
CA LEU A 199 -0.70 -0.25 -13.70
C LEU A 199 0.05 -0.95 -14.84
N GLN A 200 -0.41 -0.72 -16.06
CA GLN A 200 0.26 -1.18 -17.27
C GLN A 200 0.95 -0.01 -17.96
N LEU A 201 2.28 -0.09 -18.08
CA LEU A 201 3.09 0.93 -18.76
C LEU A 201 3.78 0.32 -19.99
N PRO A 202 3.87 1.08 -21.11
CA PRO A 202 4.71 0.69 -22.21
C PRO A 202 6.15 0.46 -21.75
N HIS A 203 6.75 -0.66 -22.15
CA HIS A 203 8.16 -1.00 -21.88
C HIS A 203 8.54 -1.18 -20.40
N ARG A 204 7.58 -1.33 -19.49
CA ARG A 204 7.80 -1.75 -18.11
C ARG A 204 7.12 -3.10 -17.90
N GLY A 205 7.90 -4.13 -17.59
CA GLY A 205 7.34 -5.44 -17.24
C GLY A 205 6.71 -5.45 -15.85
N ARG A 206 6.11 -6.59 -15.49
CA ARG A 206 5.58 -6.86 -14.15
C ARG A 206 6.58 -6.51 -13.03
N GLY A 207 6.06 -6.07 -11.89
CA GLY A 207 6.87 -5.78 -10.71
C GLY A 207 6.11 -4.99 -9.65
N LEU A 208 6.76 -4.75 -8.51
CA LEU A 208 6.24 -3.91 -7.44
C LEU A 208 6.47 -2.43 -7.77
N ASN A 209 5.41 -1.63 -7.69
CA ASN A 209 5.52 -0.17 -7.75
C ASN A 209 5.68 0.40 -6.33
N HIS A 210 4.66 0.24 -5.49
CA HIS A 210 4.71 0.66 -4.10
C HIS A 210 3.74 -0.08 -3.18
N VAL A 211 3.96 0.09 -1.88
CA VAL A 211 3.04 -0.30 -0.81
C VAL A 211 2.67 0.92 0.00
N ALA A 212 1.40 1.10 0.29
CA ALA A 212 0.90 2.27 0.98
C ALA A 212 0.30 1.95 2.33
N PHE A 213 0.53 2.87 3.27
CA PHE A 213 0.18 2.74 4.66
C PHE A 213 -0.68 3.92 5.08
N THR A 214 -1.86 3.61 5.62
CA THR A 214 -2.80 4.63 6.08
C THR A 214 -2.28 5.26 7.36
N VAL A 215 -2.27 6.59 7.43
CA VAL A 215 -1.94 7.38 8.63
C VAL A 215 -3.13 8.27 9.02
N ARG A 216 -3.10 8.85 10.23
CA ARG A 216 -4.26 9.53 10.85
C ARG A 216 -4.80 10.67 10.00
N ASP A 217 -3.92 11.53 9.54
CA ASP A 217 -4.27 12.78 8.89
C ASP A 217 -3.11 13.29 7.99
N ILE A 218 -3.35 14.41 7.31
CA ILE A 218 -2.34 15.04 6.45
C ILE A 218 -1.11 15.53 7.23
N HIS A 219 -1.26 15.93 8.49
CA HIS A 219 -0.12 16.37 9.30
C HIS A 219 0.81 15.19 9.59
N GLU A 220 0.27 13.98 9.77
CA GLU A 220 1.07 12.76 9.94
C GLU A 220 1.76 12.33 8.64
N VAL A 221 1.12 12.49 7.47
CA VAL A 221 1.79 12.28 6.17
C VAL A 221 3.03 13.18 6.07
N ILE A 222 2.89 14.47 6.42
CA ILE A 222 3.99 15.44 6.37
C ILE A 222 5.06 15.12 7.42
N GLY A 223 4.66 14.83 8.66
CA GLY A 223 5.57 14.49 9.75
C GLY A 223 6.37 13.22 9.48
N GLY A 224 5.71 12.17 8.99
CA GLY A 224 6.34 10.91 8.59
C GLY A 224 7.34 11.09 7.45
N GLY A 225 6.97 11.80 6.40
CA GLY A 225 7.87 12.11 5.30
C GLY A 225 9.11 12.89 5.76
N LEU A 226 8.94 13.93 6.56
CA LEU A 226 10.05 14.70 7.14
C LEU A 226 10.96 13.83 8.03
N ALA A 227 10.39 12.92 8.83
CA ALA A 227 11.15 11.99 9.66
C ALA A 227 12.02 11.04 8.82
N MET A 228 11.49 10.54 7.70
CA MET A 228 12.25 9.69 6.78
C MET A 228 13.42 10.46 6.14
N ASN A 229 13.18 11.71 5.72
CA ASN A 229 14.24 12.57 5.15
C ASN A 229 15.31 12.92 6.20
N LYS A 230 14.93 13.13 7.47
CA LYS A 230 15.88 13.31 8.59
C LYS A 230 16.85 12.13 8.70
N GLN A 231 16.33 10.91 8.55
CA GLN A 231 17.13 9.67 8.54
C GLN A 231 17.82 9.40 7.19
N GLN A 232 17.83 10.37 6.27
CA GLN A 232 18.47 10.27 4.95
C GLN A 232 17.86 9.22 4.02
N TRP A 233 16.60 8.81 4.27
CA TRP A 233 15.84 8.04 3.30
C TRP A 233 15.36 8.95 2.18
N SER A 234 15.59 8.55 0.93
CA SER A 234 15.28 9.39 -0.22
C SER A 234 13.78 9.39 -0.54
N THR A 235 13.22 10.60 -0.67
CA THR A 235 11.87 10.79 -1.18
C THR A 235 11.84 10.43 -2.66
N PHE A 236 10.90 9.60 -3.08
CA PHE A 236 10.61 9.39 -4.50
C PHE A 236 9.83 10.60 -5.05
N ILE A 237 8.68 10.87 -4.44
CA ILE A 237 7.84 12.03 -4.74
C ILE A 237 6.93 12.31 -3.54
N GLY A 238 6.77 13.57 -3.17
CA GLY A 238 5.90 13.93 -2.04
C GLY A 238 6.41 15.13 -1.24
N PRO A 239 5.56 15.76 -0.43
CA PRO A 239 4.14 15.47 -0.30
C PRO A 239 3.38 15.82 -1.56
N GLY A 240 2.23 15.18 -1.77
CA GLY A 240 1.39 15.39 -2.94
C GLY A 240 -0.07 15.00 -2.71
N ARG A 241 -0.88 15.13 -3.77
CA ARG A 241 -2.28 14.75 -3.78
C ARG A 241 -2.68 14.05 -5.07
N HIS A 242 -3.38 12.92 -4.94
CA HIS A 242 -3.99 12.19 -6.05
C HIS A 242 -5.44 12.67 -6.27
N PRO A 243 -5.80 13.21 -7.45
CA PRO A 243 -7.17 13.61 -7.74
C PRO A 243 -8.14 12.42 -7.79
N ILE A 244 -7.66 11.24 -8.21
CA ILE A 244 -8.51 10.07 -8.44
C ILE A 244 -9.12 9.53 -7.15
N SER A 245 -8.36 9.50 -6.06
CA SER A 245 -8.80 8.98 -4.76
C SER A 245 -8.96 10.06 -3.70
N SER A 246 -8.68 11.34 -4.02
CA SER A 246 -8.55 12.45 -3.07
C SER A 246 -7.42 12.32 -2.04
N ALA A 247 -6.60 11.27 -2.12
CA ALA A 247 -5.60 10.96 -1.11
C ALA A 247 -4.42 11.95 -1.12
N TYR A 248 -3.99 12.36 0.07
CA TYR A 248 -2.69 12.99 0.27
C TYR A 248 -1.65 11.90 0.47
N PHE A 249 -0.46 12.08 -0.12
CA PHE A 249 0.58 11.06 -0.12
C PHE A 249 1.98 11.62 0.16
N TRP A 250 2.89 10.73 0.57
CA TRP A 250 4.34 10.93 0.48
C TRP A 250 5.04 9.59 0.24
N TYR A 251 5.78 9.47 -0.88
CA TYR A 251 6.51 8.26 -1.26
C TYR A 251 8.00 8.33 -0.85
N VAL A 252 8.49 7.23 -0.27
CA VAL A 252 9.89 7.04 0.12
C VAL A 252 10.43 5.80 -0.58
N ASN A 253 11.61 5.90 -1.20
CA ASN A 253 12.24 4.74 -1.86
C ASN A 253 12.57 3.68 -0.82
N SER A 254 12.18 2.42 -1.10
CA SER A 254 12.37 1.31 -0.17
C SER A 254 13.58 0.45 -0.57
N PRO A 255 14.41 -0.02 0.39
CA PRO A 255 15.40 -1.05 0.13
C PRO A 255 14.77 -2.42 -0.18
N THR A 256 13.45 -2.60 0.01
CA THR A 256 12.72 -3.85 -0.26
C THR A 256 12.17 -3.95 -1.68
N GLY A 257 12.54 -3.02 -2.56
CA GLY A 257 11.92 -2.84 -3.87
C GLY A 257 10.72 -1.88 -3.83
N GLY A 258 10.48 -1.19 -4.95
CA GLY A 258 9.44 -0.17 -5.05
C GLY A 258 9.62 1.00 -4.07
N ALA A 259 8.52 1.66 -3.75
CA ALA A 259 8.44 2.70 -2.71
C ALA A 259 7.46 2.31 -1.59
N PHE A 260 7.62 2.93 -0.42
CA PHE A 260 6.59 2.93 0.62
C PHE A 260 5.91 4.30 0.64
N GLU A 261 4.61 4.31 0.81
CA GLU A 261 3.77 5.51 0.81
C GLU A 261 3.10 5.70 2.16
N TYR A 262 3.20 6.90 2.73
CA TYR A 262 2.24 7.34 3.74
C TYR A 262 1.07 8.02 3.04
N TYR A 263 -0.17 7.64 3.37
CA TYR A 263 -1.33 8.28 2.78
C TYR A 263 -2.50 8.45 3.75
N THR A 264 -3.38 9.39 3.44
CA THR A 264 -4.64 9.62 4.16
C THR A 264 -5.67 10.30 3.26
N ASN A 265 -6.88 10.50 3.78
CA ASN A 265 -7.97 11.24 3.11
C ASN A 265 -8.39 10.63 1.76
N GLU A 266 -8.30 9.31 1.60
CA GLU A 266 -8.89 8.67 0.44
C GLU A 266 -10.43 8.70 0.50
N ASP A 267 -11.07 8.68 -0.66
CA ASP A 267 -12.53 8.63 -0.76
C ASP A 267 -13.08 7.34 -0.12
N TYR A 268 -14.20 7.47 0.60
CA TYR A 268 -14.96 6.32 1.10
C TYR A 268 -16.09 5.99 0.14
N LEU A 269 -16.01 4.82 -0.48
CA LEU A 269 -16.96 4.38 -1.50
C LEU A 269 -18.02 3.46 -0.90
N THR A 270 -19.15 3.35 -1.58
CA THR A 270 -20.22 2.39 -1.25
C THR A 270 -20.61 1.57 -2.47
N GLU A 271 -21.56 0.66 -2.32
CA GLU A 271 -22.19 -0.07 -3.42
C GLU A 271 -22.83 0.85 -4.47
N ASN A 272 -23.13 2.11 -4.13
CA ASN A 272 -23.71 3.09 -5.05
C ASN A 272 -22.67 3.84 -5.90
N TRP A 273 -21.38 3.63 -5.63
CA TRP A 273 -20.33 4.25 -6.43
C TRP A 273 -20.37 3.72 -7.86
N GLN A 274 -20.38 4.63 -8.83
CA GLN A 274 -20.27 4.30 -10.25
C GLN A 274 -18.83 4.52 -10.69
N PRO A 275 -18.10 3.47 -11.09
CA PRO A 275 -16.72 3.62 -11.50
C PRO A 275 -16.58 4.60 -12.66
N ARG A 276 -15.64 5.53 -12.53
CA ARG A 276 -15.29 6.49 -13.58
C ARG A 276 -14.18 5.90 -14.44
N GLU A 277 -14.23 6.26 -15.72
CA GLU A 277 -13.13 6.03 -16.66
C GLU A 277 -12.52 7.38 -17.01
N LEU A 278 -11.23 7.54 -16.71
CA LEU A 278 -10.53 8.80 -16.82
C LEU A 278 -9.40 8.66 -17.84
N GLU A 279 -9.19 9.71 -18.65
CA GLU A 279 -8.02 9.79 -19.50
C GLU A 279 -6.76 9.95 -18.64
N HIS A 280 -5.72 9.18 -18.97
CA HIS A 280 -4.44 9.28 -18.28
C HIS A 280 -3.71 10.56 -18.71
N SER A 281 -3.41 11.42 -17.73
CA SER A 281 -2.57 12.60 -17.89
C SER A 281 -1.79 12.83 -16.60
N LEU A 282 -0.69 13.60 -16.65
CA LEU A 282 0.06 13.95 -15.45
C LEU A 282 -0.82 14.63 -14.39
N VAL A 283 -1.73 15.52 -14.83
CA VAL A 283 -2.64 16.26 -13.96
C VAL A 283 -3.73 15.37 -13.36
N SER A 284 -4.21 14.37 -14.12
CA SER A 284 -5.20 13.41 -13.59
C SER A 284 -4.56 12.38 -12.66
N PHE A 285 -3.24 12.16 -12.75
CA PHE A 285 -2.49 11.30 -11.84
C PHE A 285 -2.12 12.02 -10.55
N THR A 286 -1.60 13.26 -10.63
CA THR A 286 -1.13 14.04 -9.50
C THR A 286 -1.57 15.49 -9.62
N GLU A 287 -2.37 15.98 -8.66
CA GLU A 287 -2.84 17.38 -8.64
C GLU A 287 -1.68 18.33 -8.42
N TRP A 288 -0.85 18.00 -7.43
CA TRP A 288 0.41 18.65 -7.11
C TRP A 288 1.27 17.65 -6.32
N ALA A 289 2.58 17.77 -6.47
CA ALA A 289 3.54 17.07 -5.63
C ALA A 289 4.89 17.77 -5.64
N VAL A 290 5.67 17.56 -4.60
CA VAL A 290 7.05 18.06 -4.50
C VAL A 290 8.01 16.96 -4.94
N GLU A 291 8.70 17.15 -6.06
CA GLU A 291 9.78 16.24 -6.48
C GLU A 291 10.95 16.35 -5.50
N GLY A 292 11.53 15.21 -5.11
CA GLY A 292 12.70 15.15 -4.21
C GLY A 292 12.40 15.42 -2.73
N GLY A 293 11.16 15.76 -2.38
CA GLY A 293 10.79 15.95 -0.98
C GLY A 293 11.02 17.35 -0.42
N ILE A 294 10.74 17.47 0.87
CA ILE A 294 11.03 18.65 1.68
C ILE A 294 12.18 18.31 2.62
N ASP A 295 13.20 19.15 2.63
CA ASP A 295 14.34 19.03 3.54
C ASP A 295 13.92 19.21 5.00
N TYR A 296 14.48 18.37 5.89
CA TYR A 296 14.08 18.34 7.29
C TYR A 296 14.48 19.60 8.05
N GLU A 297 15.65 20.18 7.77
CA GLU A 297 16.15 21.34 8.53
C GLU A 297 15.54 22.65 8.03
N THR A 298 15.61 22.89 6.72
CA THR A 298 15.17 24.14 6.10
C THR A 298 13.66 24.21 5.89
N ARG A 299 12.97 23.05 5.91
CA ARG A 299 11.53 22.93 5.58
C ARG A 299 11.19 23.46 4.17
N ARG A 300 12.15 23.41 3.24
CA ARG A 300 12.00 23.80 1.84
C ARG A 300 12.20 22.61 0.92
N GLN A 301 11.71 22.70 -0.31
CA GLN A 301 11.94 21.68 -1.32
C GLN A 301 13.44 21.41 -1.48
N GLN A 302 13.84 20.14 -1.53
CA GLN A 302 15.19 19.77 -1.89
C GLN A 302 15.46 20.16 -3.35
N LYS A 303 16.46 21.01 -3.58
CA LYS A 303 16.89 21.35 -4.93
C LYS A 303 17.81 20.24 -5.43
N LYS A 304 17.58 19.74 -6.64
CA LYS A 304 18.63 18.97 -7.34
C LYS A 304 19.86 19.85 -7.44
N SER A 305 21.02 19.34 -7.06
CA SER A 305 22.29 20.02 -7.36
C SER A 305 22.33 20.18 -8.89
N GLU A 306 22.30 21.40 -9.38
CA GLU A 306 22.59 21.66 -10.80
C GLU A 306 23.95 21.04 -11.08
N ALA A 307 24.01 20.05 -11.98
CA ALA A 307 25.28 19.49 -12.41
C ALA A 307 26.07 20.63 -13.07
N ALA A 308 27.17 21.02 -12.42
CA ALA A 308 28.13 21.97 -12.97
C ALA A 308 28.94 21.34 -14.11
#